data_AF-A0A7C5M7N0-F1
#
_entry.id   AF-A0A7C5M7N0-F1
#
_cell.length_a   1.000
_cell.length_b   1.000
_cell.length_c   1.000
_cell.angle_alpha   90.00
_cell.angle_beta   90.00
_cell.angle_gamma   90.00
#
_symmetry.space_group_name_H-M   'P 1'
#
loop_
_entity.id
_entity.type
_entity.pdbx_description
1 polymer ?
#
loop_
_entity_poly.entity_id
_entity_poly.type
_entity_poly.pdbx_seq_one_letter_code
_entity_poly.pdbx_strand_id
1 'polypeptide(L)'
;MSREVIVFDMDGVLVDVSGSYRETIRQTVRHFTGTEISHERIQELKNAGGWTNDWAVAHRLIQDLGFQVRYEDVVAKFQELFLG
;
A
#
# COMPACT_ATOMS: atom_id res chain seq x y z
N MET A 1 32.21 -22.46 17.96
CA MET A 1 30.88 -23.10 17.95
C MET A 1 29.89 -22.10 17.37
N SER A 2 29.44 -22.31 16.14
CA SER A 2 28.32 -21.56 15.56
C SER A 2 27.02 -22.00 16.23
N ARG A 3 26.22 -21.03 16.70
CA ARG A 3 24.93 -21.30 17.35
C ARG A 3 23.87 -21.42 16.25
N GLU A 4 23.01 -22.43 16.33
CA GLU A 4 21.85 -22.52 15.45
C GLU A 4 20.83 -21.44 15.86
N VAL A 5 20.34 -20.70 14.86
CA VAL A 5 19.35 -19.63 15.07
C VAL A 5 18.31 -19.72 13.97
N ILE A 6 17.05 -19.42 14.33
CA ILE A 6 15.95 -19.24 13.39
C ILE A 6 15.57 -17.76 13.41
N VAL A 7 15.41 -17.16 12.22
CA VAL A 7 15.03 -15.77 12.04
C VAL A 7 13.66 -15.73 11.37
N PHE A 8 12.75 -14.92 11.92
CA PHE A 8 11.44 -14.67 11.34
C PHE A 8 11.35 -13.21 10.91
N ASP A 9 10.74 -12.98 9.76
CA ASP A 9 10.26 -11.67 9.39
C ASP A 9 8.99 -11.33 10.20
N MET A 10 8.65 -10.06 10.33
CA MET A 10 7.46 -9.64 11.07
C MET A 10 6.22 -9.69 10.18
N ASP A 11 6.26 -8.97 9.06
CA ASP A 11 5.10 -8.71 8.22
C ASP A 11 4.82 -9.89 7.28
N GLY A 12 3.64 -10.49 7.40
CA GLY A 12 3.24 -11.66 6.61
C GLY A 12 3.85 -12.99 7.07
N VAL A 13 4.71 -12.98 8.11
CA VAL A 13 5.25 -14.19 8.74
C VAL A 13 4.77 -14.31 10.19
N LEU A 14 5.05 -13.32 11.03
CA LEU A 14 4.58 -13.31 12.42
C LEU A 14 3.22 -12.60 12.58
N VAL A 15 2.92 -11.62 11.71
CA VAL A 15 1.70 -10.81 11.78
C VAL A 15 1.10 -10.65 10.38
N ASP A 16 -0.21 -10.89 10.24
CA ASP A 16 -0.93 -10.54 9.01
C ASP A 16 -1.27 -9.05 9.01
N VAL A 17 -0.53 -8.29 8.22
CA VAL A 17 -0.70 -6.84 8.02
C VAL A 17 -1.48 -6.51 6.74
N SER A 18 -1.95 -7.52 5.99
CA SER A 18 -2.49 -7.30 4.64
C SER A 18 -3.75 -6.43 4.63
N GLY A 19 -4.53 -6.44 5.70
CA GLY A 19 -5.72 -5.60 5.87
C GLY A 19 -5.38 -4.12 6.03
N SER A 20 -4.40 -3.76 6.86
CA SER A 20 -4.06 -2.37 7.15
C SER A 20 -3.49 -1.67 5.91
N TYR A 21 -2.52 -2.28 5.23
CA TYR A 21 -1.95 -1.71 4.00
C TYR A 21 -3.00 -1.51 2.90
N ARG A 22 -3.86 -2.51 2.63
CA ARG A 22 -4.91 -2.39 1.61
C ARG A 22 -5.91 -1.28 1.95
N GLU A 23 -6.28 -1.16 3.22
CA GLU A 23 -7.19 -0.12 3.65
C GLU A 23 -6.56 1.27 3.55
N THR A 24 -5.29 1.43 3.91
CA THR A 24 -4.57 2.70 3.75
C THR A 24 -4.46 3.10 2.28
N ILE A 25 -4.16 2.16 1.37
CA ILE A 25 -4.19 2.43 -0.08
C ILE A 25 -5.58 2.95 -0.48
N ARG A 26 -6.65 2.24 -0.09
CA ARG A 26 -8.03 2.59 -0.44
C ARG A 26 -8.40 3.99 0.04
N GLN A 27 -8.07 4.32 1.28
CA GLN A 27 -8.36 5.64 1.86
C GLN A 27 -7.52 6.75 1.22
N THR A 28 -6.25 6.47 0.89
CA THR A 28 -5.38 7.42 0.19
C THR A 28 -5.94 7.73 -1.21
N VAL A 29 -6.34 6.70 -1.97
CA VAL A 29 -6.96 6.91 -3.29
C VAL A 29 -8.24 7.71 -3.16
N ARG A 30 -9.13 7.32 -2.23
CA ARG A 30 -10.39 8.03 -1.97
C ARG A 30 -10.17 9.49 -1.60
N HIS A 31 -9.12 9.82 -0.85
CA HIS A 31 -8.80 11.19 -0.48
C HIS A 31 -8.54 12.08 -1.70
N PHE A 32 -7.78 11.59 -2.68
CA PHE A 32 -7.40 12.39 -3.86
C PHE A 32 -8.42 12.37 -4.99
N THR A 33 -9.21 11.29 -5.11
CA THR A 33 -10.09 11.09 -6.27
C THR A 33 -11.58 11.09 -5.92
N GLY A 34 -11.93 11.06 -4.63
CA GLY A 34 -13.29 10.84 -4.15
C GLY A 34 -13.84 9.43 -4.42
N THR A 35 -13.07 8.57 -5.09
CA THR A 35 -13.52 7.27 -5.58
C THR A 35 -13.12 6.16 -4.61
N GLU A 36 -14.06 5.27 -4.32
CA GLU A 36 -13.79 4.08 -3.52
C GLU A 36 -13.33 2.93 -4.42
N ILE A 37 -12.14 2.38 -4.13
CA ILE A 37 -11.56 1.26 -4.88
C ILE A 37 -11.71 -0.03 -4.08
N SER A 38 -12.05 -1.12 -4.75
CA SER A 38 -12.18 -2.43 -4.11
C SER A 38 -10.82 -3.03 -3.73
N HIS A 39 -10.81 -3.90 -2.72
CA HIS A 39 -9.59 -4.60 -2.31
C HIS A 39 -9.09 -5.55 -3.41
N GLU A 40 -10.00 -6.12 -4.22
CA GLU A 40 -9.65 -6.96 -5.37
C GLU A 40 -8.87 -6.16 -6.40
N ARG A 41 -9.29 -4.93 -6.70
CA ARG A 41 -8.58 -4.07 -7.66
C ARG A 41 -7.17 -3.73 -7.19
N ILE A 42 -7.01 -3.47 -5.90
CA ILE A 42 -5.68 -3.27 -5.29
C ILE A 42 -4.84 -4.55 -5.44
N GLN A 43 -5.45 -5.72 -5.20
CA GLN A 43 -4.75 -7.00 -5.31
C GLN A 43 -4.33 -7.33 -6.74
N GLU A 44 -5.18 -7.07 -7.74
CA GLU A 44 -4.84 -7.21 -9.16
C GLU A 44 -3.61 -6.39 -9.52
N LEU A 45 -3.55 -5.13 -9.07
CA LEU A 45 -2.43 -4.25 -9.37
C LEU A 45 -1.15 -4.70 -8.68
N LYS A 46 -1.23 -5.17 -7.42
CA LYS A 46 -0.09 -5.76 -6.71
C LYS A 46 0.40 -7.04 -7.39
N ASN A 47 -0.52 -7.88 -7.87
CA ASN A 47 -0.20 -9.12 -8.58
C ASN A 47 0.42 -8.89 -9.96
N ALA A 48 0.07 -7.79 -10.63
CA ALA A 48 0.70 -7.41 -11.89
C ALA A 48 2.21 -7.12 -11.74
N GLY A 49 2.67 -6.86 -10.52
CA GLY A 49 4.08 -6.58 -10.22
C GLY A 49 4.52 -5.19 -10.71
N GLY A 50 5.81 -4.88 -10.54
CA GLY A 50 6.39 -3.60 -10.94
C GLY A 50 6.31 -2.48 -9.87
N TRP A 51 5.78 -2.78 -8.68
CA TRP A 51 5.65 -1.83 -7.58
C TRP A 51 6.56 -2.23 -6.42
N THR A 52 7.40 -1.29 -5.96
CA THR A 52 8.34 -1.53 -4.85
C THR A 52 7.76 -1.19 -3.49
N ASN A 53 6.65 -0.45 -3.44
CA ASN A 53 5.96 -0.06 -2.21
C ASN A 53 4.47 0.24 -2.46
N ASP A 54 3.68 0.26 -1.38
CA ASP A 54 2.24 0.53 -1.45
C ASP A 54 1.91 1.99 -1.79
N TRP A 55 2.83 2.94 -1.56
CA TRP A 55 2.66 4.33 -2.01
C TRP A 55 2.61 4.41 -3.54
N ALA A 56 3.45 3.65 -4.24
CA ALA A 56 3.46 3.58 -5.69
C ALA A 56 2.18 2.92 -6.24
N VAL A 57 1.65 1.92 -5.54
CA VAL A 57 0.35 1.30 -5.87
C VAL A 57 -0.78 2.34 -5.74
N ALA A 58 -0.83 3.09 -4.63
CA ALA A 58 -1.83 4.14 -4.43
C ALA A 58 -1.70 5.25 -5.49
N HIS A 59 -0.48 5.72 -5.76
CA HIS A 59 -0.22 6.74 -6.77
C HIS A 59 -0.64 6.30 -8.17
N ARG A 60 -0.36 5.04 -8.53
CA ARG A 60 -0.80 4.48 -9.80
C ARG A 60 -2.32 4.43 -9.91
N LEU A 61 -3.02 3.98 -8.87
CA LEU A 61 -4.48 3.94 -8.87
C LEU A 61 -5.10 5.32 -9.05
N ILE A 62 -4.51 6.35 -8.43
CA ILE A 62 -4.93 7.74 -8.60
C ILE A 62 -4.76 8.19 -10.06
N GLN A 63 -3.63 7.85 -10.69
CA GLN A 63 -3.37 8.15 -12.10
C GLN A 63 -4.30 7.39 -13.05
N ASP A 64 -4.61 6.12 -12.77
CA ASP A 64 -5.54 5.31 -13.55
C ASP A 64 -6.97 5.92 -13.55
N LEU A 65 -7.33 6.63 -12.49
CA LEU A 65 -8.58 7.39 -12.39
C LEU A 65 -8.52 8.78 -13.08
N GLY A 66 -7.39 9.14 -13.69
CA GLY A 66 -7.21 10.39 -14.43
C GLY A 66 -6.75 11.58 -13.58
N PHE A 67 -6.38 11.37 -12.32
CA PHE A 67 -5.92 12.44 -11.44
C PHE A 67 -4.39 12.58 -11.48
N GLN A 68 -3.91 13.82 -11.51
CA GLN A 68 -2.49 14.13 -11.45
C GLN A 68 -2.16 14.69 -10.07
N VAL A 69 -1.42 13.91 -9.29
CA VAL A 69 -1.01 14.25 -7.92
C VAL A 69 0.48 13.96 -7.79
N ARG A 70 1.21 14.78 -7.01
CA ARG A 70 2.64 14.53 -6.79
C ARG A 70 2.80 13.29 -5.93
N TYR A 71 3.83 12.50 -6.22
CA TYR A 71 4.12 11.28 -5.46
C TYR A 71 4.35 11.58 -3.97
N GLU A 72 5.03 12.69 -3.67
CA GLU A 72 5.31 13.15 -2.30
C GLU A 72 4.02 13.41 -1.49
N ASP A 73 2.98 13.97 -2.13
CA ASP A 73 1.69 14.22 -1.47
C ASP A 73 0.98 12.89 -1.16
N VAL A 74 1.10 11.91 -2.05
CA VAL A 74 0.57 10.55 -1.81
C VAL A 74 1.30 9.88 -0.67
N VAL A 75 2.63 9.96 -0.61
CA VAL A 75 3.43 9.40 0.48
C VAL A 75 3.04 10.05 1.81
N ALA A 76 3.00 11.39 1.85
CA ALA A 76 2.65 12.12 3.05
C ALA A 76 1.25 11.73 3.56
N LYS A 77 0.26 11.67 2.67
CA LYS A 77 -1.10 11.29 3.07
C LYS A 77 -1.21 9.84 3.50
N PHE A 78 -0.52 8.93 2.81
CA PHE A 78 -0.50 7.53 3.17
C PHE A 78 0.10 7.33 4.56
N GLN A 79 1.23 7.99 4.87
CA GLN A 79 1.89 7.87 6.17
C GLN A 79 1.04 8.45 7.29
N GLU A 80 0.40 9.60 7.07
CA GLU A 80 -0.58 10.18 8.01
C GLU A 80 -1.66 9.15 8.37
N LEU A 81 -2.28 8.51 7.36
CA LEU A 81 -3.34 7.53 7.56
C LEU A 81 -2.85 6.21 8.20
N PHE A 82 -1.63 5.79 7.89
CA PHE A 82 -1.08 4.52 8.40
C PHE A 82 -0.62 4.61 9.84
N LEU A 83 -0.08 5.75 10.25
CA LEU A 83 0.49 5.94 11.59
C LEU A 83 -0.54 6.39 12.64
N GLY A 84 -1.64 7.01 12.21
CA GLY A 84 -2.70 7.53 13.09
C GLY A 84 -2.46 8.96 13.52
#